data_AF-A0A382XAN1-F1
#
_entry.id   AF-A0A382XAN1-F1
#
_cell.length_a   1.000
_cell.length_b   1.000
_cell.length_c   1.000
_cell.angle_alpha   90.00
_cell.angle_beta   90.00
_cell.angle_gamma   90.00
#
_symmetry.space_group_name_H-M   'P 1'
#
loop_
_entity.id
_entity.type
_entity.pdbx_description
1 polymer ?
#
loop_
_entity_poly.entity_id
_entity_poly.type
_entity_poly.pdbx_seq_one_letter_code
_entity_poly.pdbx_strand_id
1 'polypeptide(L)'
;DFETSILQSLCNTGIQTTVSRDSYERIIRIAPILSEAVRLRDRLPLGDLLRQTFHCLGGIHLIQSQYEQDSVDVFFDLINQIERSTQLVNANDLEEQVKDTFASNNPLSSSDKPVQIMTIHKSKGLEFDHVFLPGLARKPKTAERELLLRYEHLNHANVPKLFLAAVAGPGKSRDVLYELLRHEKLTKSKLEHTRLMYIGVTRAIKSVYLSAVLKQEDTGLVNPDTHSLLSSVWSAIRDAKLVEFILADGKSNENVMERMSITPLQRPIVL
;
A
#
# COMPACT_ATOMS: atom_id res chain seq x y z
N ASP A 1 18.65 43.58 7.23
CA ASP A 1 19.60 42.52 7.59
C ASP A 1 19.26 41.25 6.84
N PHE A 2 20.00 40.99 5.76
CA PHE A 2 19.89 39.70 5.07
C PHE A 2 20.62 38.68 5.93
N GLU A 3 19.88 37.76 6.56
CA GLU A 3 20.45 36.61 7.24
C GLU A 3 21.45 35.91 6.31
N THR A 4 22.69 35.77 6.76
CA THR A 4 23.71 34.98 6.06
C THR A 4 23.14 33.60 5.80
N SER A 5 23.14 33.16 4.53
CA SER A 5 22.64 31.82 4.21
C SER A 5 23.44 30.76 4.99
N ILE A 6 22.79 29.66 5.35
CA ILE A 6 23.43 28.55 6.08
C ILE A 6 24.74 28.13 5.39
N LEU A 7 24.74 28.08 4.04
CA LEU A 7 25.92 27.73 3.26
C LEU A 7 27.07 28.75 3.40
N GLN A 8 26.77 30.05 3.41
CA GLN A 8 27.79 31.08 3.66
C GLN A 8 28.37 30.96 5.07
N SER A 9 27.54 30.63 6.06
CA SER A 9 28.00 30.37 7.43
C SER A 9 28.92 29.14 7.50
N LEU A 10 28.59 28.07 6.77
CA LEU A 10 29.41 26.85 6.69
C LEU A 10 30.77 27.08 6.00
N CYS A 11 30.85 28.03 5.06
CA CYS A 11 32.09 28.39 4.37
C CYS A 11 32.94 29.40 5.14
N ASN A 12 32.46 29.95 6.27
CA ASN A 12 33.19 30.95 7.04
C ASN A 12 34.32 30.30 7.85
N THR A 13 35.54 30.84 7.72
CA THR A 13 36.73 30.36 8.42
C THR A 13 36.62 30.48 9.94
N GLY A 14 35.77 31.36 10.46
CA GLY A 14 35.52 31.51 11.89
C GLY A 14 34.81 30.33 12.55
N ILE A 15 34.17 29.44 11.77
CA ILE A 15 33.33 28.35 12.31
C ILE A 15 34.11 27.35 13.18
N GLN A 16 35.42 27.20 12.95
CA GLN A 16 36.31 26.34 13.73
C GLN A 16 36.29 26.65 15.23
N THR A 17 36.05 27.91 15.59
CA THR A 17 36.06 28.37 17.00
C THR A 17 34.72 28.13 17.71
N THR A 18 33.66 27.82 16.95
CA THR A 18 32.29 27.71 17.46
C THR A 18 31.79 26.26 17.53
N VAL A 19 32.42 25.34 16.79
CA VAL A 19 32.01 23.93 16.71
C VAL A 19 33.09 22.99 17.26
N SER A 20 32.71 21.76 17.58
CA SER A 20 33.67 20.73 17.97
C SER A 20 34.63 20.38 16.82
N ARG A 21 35.78 19.80 17.14
CA ARG A 21 36.76 19.36 16.15
C ARG A 21 36.16 18.38 15.12
N ASP A 22 35.40 17.38 15.58
CA ASP A 22 34.73 16.40 14.70
C ASP A 22 33.74 17.09 13.76
N SER A 23 32.93 18.03 14.26
CA SER A 23 32.01 18.80 13.42
C SER A 23 32.75 19.63 12.37
N TYR A 24 33.85 20.29 12.76
CA TYR A 24 34.67 21.07 11.85
C TYR A 24 35.25 20.21 10.72
N GLU A 25 35.81 19.04 11.05
CA GLU A 25 36.37 18.09 10.07
C GLU A 25 35.32 17.63 9.04
N ARG A 26 34.06 17.46 9.45
CA ARG A 26 32.94 17.16 8.52
C ARG A 26 32.55 18.36 7.67
N ILE A 27 32.48 19.54 8.27
CA ILE A 27 32.08 20.78 7.57
C ILE A 27 33.06 21.12 6.45
N ILE A 28 34.37 21.09 6.71
CA ILE A 28 35.38 21.42 5.68
C ILE A 28 35.36 20.45 4.50
N ARG A 29 34.82 19.23 4.68
CA ARG A 29 34.64 18.25 3.62
C ARG A 29 33.36 18.50 2.82
N ILE A 30 32.26 18.83 3.48
CA ILE A 30 30.92 18.94 2.87
C ILE A 30 30.68 20.33 2.26
N ALA A 31 31.09 21.40 2.94
CA ALA A 31 30.78 22.78 2.55
C ALA A 31 31.27 23.14 1.13
N PRO A 32 32.49 22.77 0.69
CA PRO A 32 32.94 23.06 -0.67
C PRO A 32 32.08 22.37 -1.74
N ILE A 33 31.63 21.14 -1.48
CA ILE A 33 30.79 20.37 -2.41
C ILE A 33 29.42 21.04 -2.57
N LEU A 34 28.79 21.44 -1.47
CA LEU A 34 27.51 22.15 -1.51
C LEU A 34 27.64 23.55 -2.15
N SER A 35 28.75 24.24 -1.89
CA SER A 35 29.05 25.54 -2.50
C SER A 35 29.16 25.44 -4.01
N GLU A 36 29.87 24.42 -4.49
CA GLU A 36 30.00 24.15 -5.93
C GLU A 36 28.65 23.77 -6.56
N ALA A 37 27.84 22.96 -5.88
CA ALA A 37 26.51 22.60 -6.35
C ALA A 37 25.61 23.84 -6.54
N VAL A 38 25.63 24.78 -5.58
CA VAL A 38 24.88 26.04 -5.70
C VAL A 38 25.41 26.91 -6.84
N ARG A 39 26.74 26.95 -7.05
CA ARG A 39 27.35 27.69 -8.16
C ARG A 39 26.94 27.15 -9.53
N LEU A 40 26.67 25.86 -9.63
CA LEU A 40 26.30 25.15 -10.87
C LEU A 40 24.77 25.04 -11.08
N ARG A 41 23.94 25.53 -10.15
CA ARG A 41 22.47 25.39 -10.14
C ARG A 41 21.79 25.73 -11.47
N ASP A 42 22.25 26.75 -12.17
CA ASP A 42 21.65 27.22 -13.43
C ASP A 42 22.50 26.85 -14.66
N ARG A 43 23.49 25.96 -14.50
CA ARG A 43 24.46 25.56 -15.53
C ARG A 43 24.35 24.09 -15.92
N LEU A 44 23.67 23.29 -15.11
CA LEU A 44 23.47 21.86 -15.31
C LEU A 44 21.98 21.54 -15.08
N PRO A 45 21.45 20.50 -15.73
CA PRO A 45 20.16 19.93 -15.35
C PRO A 45 20.15 19.57 -13.87
N LEU A 46 19.02 19.81 -13.19
CA LEU A 46 18.86 19.59 -11.76
C LEU A 46 19.14 18.13 -11.39
N GLY A 47 18.66 17.18 -12.19
CA GLY A 47 18.91 15.76 -11.97
C GLY A 47 20.40 15.42 -11.97
N ASP A 48 21.15 15.91 -12.96
CA ASP A 48 22.60 15.69 -13.07
C ASP A 48 23.36 16.36 -11.92
N LEU A 49 22.98 17.60 -11.58
CA LEU A 49 23.57 18.35 -10.49
C LEU A 49 23.41 17.63 -9.15
N LEU A 50 22.20 17.16 -8.84
CA LEU A 50 21.92 16.43 -7.61
C LEU A 50 22.66 15.08 -7.59
N ARG A 51 22.70 14.35 -8.70
CA ARG A 51 23.40 13.06 -8.79
C ARG A 51 24.91 13.22 -8.59
N GLN A 52 25.52 14.22 -9.22
CA GLN A 52 26.94 14.53 -9.01
C GLN A 52 27.22 14.97 -7.57
N THR A 53 26.36 15.81 -7.00
CA THR A 53 26.49 16.25 -5.60
C THR A 53 26.41 15.06 -4.64
N PHE A 54 25.46 14.15 -4.86
CA PHE A 54 25.32 12.91 -4.09
C PHE A 54 26.59 12.04 -4.18
N HIS A 55 27.16 11.88 -5.37
CA HIS A 55 28.41 11.16 -5.57
C HIS A 55 29.57 11.82 -4.81
N CYS A 56 29.75 13.14 -4.95
CA CYS A 56 30.83 13.89 -4.29
C CYS A 56 30.73 13.86 -2.76
N LEU A 57 29.51 13.87 -2.21
CA LEU A 57 29.26 13.68 -0.78
C LEU A 57 29.55 12.24 -0.30
N GLY A 58 29.82 11.32 -1.22
CA GLY A 58 30.13 9.93 -0.93
C GLY A 58 28.90 9.04 -0.80
N GLY A 59 27.73 9.49 -1.28
CA GLY A 59 26.46 8.78 -1.13
C GLY A 59 26.46 7.34 -1.66
N ILE A 60 27.28 7.03 -2.66
CA ILE A 60 27.45 5.65 -3.18
C ILE A 60 27.94 4.68 -2.10
N HIS A 61 28.74 5.15 -1.14
CA HIS A 61 29.24 4.31 -0.05
C HIS A 61 28.16 3.99 1.00
N LEU A 62 26.99 4.64 0.93
CA LEU A 62 25.84 4.33 1.78
C LEU A 62 25.00 3.18 1.22
N ILE A 63 25.20 2.81 -0.05
CA ILE A 63 24.42 1.79 -0.74
C ILE A 63 24.96 0.40 -0.38
N GLN A 64 24.15 -0.39 0.29
CA GLN A 64 24.48 -1.72 0.82
C GLN A 64 23.79 -2.86 0.06
N SER A 65 22.78 -2.56 -0.75
CA SER A 65 22.02 -3.58 -1.49
C SER A 65 21.57 -3.11 -2.87
N GLN A 66 21.24 -4.06 -3.75
CA GLN A 66 20.67 -3.75 -5.06
C GLN A 66 19.35 -2.98 -4.95
N TYR A 67 18.53 -3.27 -3.93
CA TYR A 67 17.28 -2.54 -3.68
C TYR A 67 17.54 -1.06 -3.36
N GLU A 68 18.58 -0.76 -2.59
CA GLU A 68 18.96 0.63 -2.30
C GLU A 68 19.52 1.33 -3.56
N GLN A 69 20.29 0.61 -4.38
CA GLN A 69 20.75 1.12 -5.67
C GLN A 69 19.55 1.46 -6.58
N ASP A 70 18.60 0.55 -6.74
CA ASP A 70 17.40 0.74 -7.54
C ASP A 70 16.55 1.91 -6.99
N SER A 71 16.49 2.07 -5.67
CA SER A 71 15.77 3.18 -5.02
C SER A 71 16.41 4.53 -5.32
N VAL A 72 17.75 4.60 -5.31
CA VAL A 72 18.50 5.80 -5.69
C VAL A 72 18.26 6.15 -7.15
N ASP A 73 18.25 5.15 -8.05
CA ASP A 73 18.00 5.39 -9.47
C ASP A 73 16.56 5.84 -9.74
N VAL A 74 15.56 5.24 -9.09
CA VAL A 74 14.15 5.69 -9.15
C VAL A 74 14.00 7.13 -8.67
N PHE A 75 14.69 7.52 -7.60
CA PHE A 75 14.66 8.89 -7.10
C PHE A 75 15.18 9.89 -8.15
N PHE A 76 16.32 9.62 -8.76
CA PHE A 76 16.88 10.53 -9.77
C PHE A 76 16.08 10.53 -11.07
N ASP A 77 15.45 9.42 -11.44
CA ASP A 77 14.51 9.38 -12.57
C ASP A 77 13.27 10.24 -12.30
N LEU A 78 12.75 10.23 -11.07
CA LEU A 78 11.68 11.13 -10.64
C LEU A 78 12.09 12.60 -10.75
N ILE A 79 13.31 12.97 -10.30
CA ILE A 79 13.82 14.34 -10.46
C ILE A 79 13.85 14.75 -11.93
N ASN A 80 14.37 13.88 -12.80
CA ASN A 80 14.42 14.14 -14.25
C ASN A 80 13.03 14.31 -14.86
N GLN A 81 12.04 13.55 -14.39
CA GLN A 81 10.66 13.68 -14.84
C GLN A 81 10.03 15.00 -14.38
N ILE A 82 10.27 15.40 -13.14
CA ILE A 82 9.77 16.68 -12.59
C ILE A 82 10.38 17.84 -13.37
N GLU A 83 11.69 17.86 -13.56
CA GLU A 83 12.40 18.91 -14.30
C GLU A 83 11.89 19.06 -15.75
N ARG A 84 11.50 17.97 -16.41
CA ARG A 84 10.92 18.01 -17.76
C ARG A 84 9.47 18.50 -17.79
N SER A 85 8.72 18.26 -16.72
CA SER A 85 7.28 18.52 -16.67
C SER A 85 6.93 19.92 -16.15
N THR A 86 7.83 20.56 -15.39
CA THR A 86 7.62 21.89 -14.82
C THR A 86 8.77 22.83 -15.13
N GLN A 87 8.44 24.10 -15.39
CA GLN A 87 9.44 25.14 -15.66
C GLN A 87 10.12 25.63 -14.36
N LEU A 88 9.46 25.43 -13.21
CA LEU A 88 9.95 25.74 -11.88
C LEU A 88 9.67 24.54 -10.97
N VAL A 89 10.72 24.00 -10.36
CA VAL A 89 10.61 22.91 -9.39
C VAL A 89 10.20 23.49 -8.04
N ASN A 90 9.01 23.14 -7.58
CA ASN A 90 8.50 23.47 -6.25
C ASN A 90 8.90 22.37 -5.26
N ALA A 91 9.48 22.76 -4.12
CA ALA A 91 9.92 21.82 -3.10
C ALA A 91 8.76 21.00 -2.48
N ASN A 92 7.58 21.60 -2.31
CA ASN A 92 6.42 20.91 -1.75
C ASN A 92 5.89 19.83 -2.71
N ASP A 93 5.79 20.17 -4.00
CA ASP A 93 5.32 19.26 -5.03
C ASP A 93 6.32 18.10 -5.22
N LEU A 94 7.62 18.39 -5.10
CA LEU A 94 8.66 17.37 -5.08
C LEU A 94 8.50 16.44 -3.87
N GLU A 95 8.28 16.97 -2.67
CA GLU A 95 8.11 16.16 -1.46
C GLU A 95 6.87 15.25 -1.56
N GLU A 96 5.77 15.74 -2.11
CA GLU A 96 4.56 14.96 -2.35
C GLU A 96 4.82 13.83 -3.36
N GLN A 97 5.46 14.14 -4.50
CA GLN A 97 5.77 13.14 -5.51
C GLN A 97 6.77 12.08 -5.02
N VAL A 98 7.76 12.47 -4.21
CA VAL A 98 8.69 11.52 -3.59
C VAL A 98 7.96 10.59 -2.63
N LYS A 99 6.99 11.09 -1.83
CA LYS A 99 6.18 10.26 -0.92
C LYS A 99 5.31 9.24 -1.65
N ASP A 100 4.82 9.59 -2.82
CA ASP A 100 3.96 8.71 -3.63
C ASP A 100 4.75 7.78 -4.57
N THR A 101 6.07 8.00 -4.70
CA THR A 101 6.95 7.17 -5.53
C THR A 101 7.53 6.04 -4.71
N PHE A 102 7.30 4.81 -5.17
CA PHE A 102 7.86 3.61 -4.54
C PHE A 102 8.85 2.96 -5.49
N ALA A 103 10.06 2.70 -5.00
CA ALA A 103 10.93 1.72 -5.64
C ALA A 103 10.17 0.40 -5.69
N SER A 104 10.06 -0.20 -6.87
CA SER A 104 9.38 -1.48 -7.00
C SER A 104 10.10 -2.48 -6.10
N ASN A 105 9.39 -3.01 -5.10
CA ASN A 105 9.83 -4.17 -4.32
C ASN A 105 9.88 -5.39 -5.25
N ASN A 106 10.88 -5.46 -6.09
CA ASN A 106 11.28 -6.69 -6.73
C ASN A 106 12.57 -7.11 -6.04
N PRO A 107 12.51 -7.67 -4.81
CA PRO A 107 13.69 -8.27 -4.24
C PRO A 107 14.10 -9.37 -5.20
N LEU A 108 15.14 -9.11 -6.00
CA LEU A 108 16.05 -10.11 -6.53
C LEU A 108 16.80 -10.71 -5.32
N SER A 109 16.05 -11.29 -4.37
CA SER A 109 16.65 -12.06 -3.29
C SER A 109 17.28 -13.26 -3.95
N SER A 110 18.54 -13.54 -3.60
CA SER A 110 19.33 -14.72 -3.95
C SER A 110 18.73 -16.07 -3.50
N SER A 111 17.46 -16.09 -3.10
CA SER A 111 16.66 -17.29 -2.88
C SER A 111 15.85 -17.57 -4.14
N ASP A 112 16.03 -18.75 -4.74
CA ASP A 112 15.36 -19.16 -5.97
C ASP A 112 13.82 -19.08 -5.90
N LYS A 113 13.20 -18.98 -4.70
CA LYS A 113 11.74 -18.98 -4.51
C LYS A 113 11.30 -18.23 -3.24
N PRO A 114 11.22 -16.87 -3.24
CA PRO A 114 10.76 -16.12 -2.06
C PRO A 114 9.24 -16.26 -1.86
N VAL A 115 8.78 -16.02 -0.62
CA VAL A 115 7.36 -15.82 -0.32
C VAL A 115 6.88 -14.54 -1.00
N GLN A 116 5.85 -14.64 -1.82
CA GLN A 116 5.30 -13.51 -2.57
C GLN A 116 4.13 -12.88 -1.82
N ILE A 117 4.25 -11.60 -1.47
CA ILE A 117 3.17 -10.82 -0.86
C ILE A 117 2.54 -9.94 -1.94
N MET A 118 1.25 -10.14 -2.18
CA MET A 118 0.50 -9.38 -3.18
C MET A 118 -0.97 -9.24 -2.80
N THR A 119 -1.69 -8.37 -3.50
CA THR A 119 -3.14 -8.26 -3.35
C THR A 119 -3.86 -9.39 -4.10
N ILE A 120 -5.06 -9.76 -3.66
CA ILE A 120 -5.91 -10.75 -4.35
C ILE A 120 -6.17 -10.37 -5.81
N HIS A 121 -6.21 -9.06 -6.12
CA HIS A 121 -6.37 -8.59 -7.49
C HIS A 121 -5.16 -8.92 -8.36
N LYS A 122 -3.94 -8.72 -7.84
CA LYS A 122 -2.69 -9.02 -8.55
C LYS A 122 -2.48 -10.53 -8.76
N SER A 123 -3.13 -11.39 -7.97
CA SER A 123 -3.02 -12.84 -8.14
C SER A 123 -3.95 -13.44 -9.22
N LYS A 124 -4.84 -12.64 -9.82
CA LYS A 124 -5.76 -13.12 -10.86
C LYS A 124 -4.99 -13.69 -12.05
N GLY A 125 -5.29 -14.94 -12.40
CA GLY A 125 -4.61 -15.65 -13.50
C GLY A 125 -3.28 -16.31 -13.11
N LEU A 126 -2.85 -16.14 -11.85
CA LEU A 126 -1.72 -16.86 -11.26
C LEU A 126 -2.24 -18.04 -10.42
N GLU A 127 -1.38 -19.02 -10.18
CA GLU A 127 -1.64 -20.17 -9.31
C GLU A 127 -0.43 -20.42 -8.42
N PHE A 128 -0.70 -20.87 -7.19
CA PHE A 128 0.33 -21.13 -6.18
C PHE A 128 0.02 -22.45 -5.47
N ASP A 129 1.06 -23.19 -5.10
CA ASP A 129 0.92 -24.42 -4.32
C ASP A 129 0.15 -24.16 -3.01
N HIS A 130 0.54 -23.12 -2.28
CA HIS A 130 -0.03 -22.76 -0.99
C HIS A 130 -0.39 -21.28 -0.97
N VAL A 131 -1.60 -20.95 -0.52
CA VAL A 131 -2.09 -19.56 -0.43
C VAL A 131 -2.50 -19.24 1.00
N PHE A 132 -2.04 -18.09 1.50
CA PHE A 132 -2.42 -17.56 2.81
C PHE A 132 -3.26 -16.30 2.59
N LEU A 133 -4.51 -16.29 3.09
CA LEU A 133 -5.40 -15.13 3.06
C LEU A 133 -5.60 -14.60 4.49
N PRO A 134 -4.73 -13.66 4.93
CA PRO A 134 -4.81 -13.12 6.28
C PRO A 134 -5.84 -12.01 6.43
N GLY A 135 -6.36 -11.87 7.65
CA GLY A 135 -7.15 -10.70 8.06
C GLY A 135 -8.54 -10.63 7.41
N LEU A 136 -9.21 -11.76 7.19
CA LEU A 136 -10.50 -11.81 6.49
C LEU A 136 -11.64 -11.07 7.21
N ALA A 137 -11.52 -10.87 8.53
CA ALA A 137 -12.47 -10.09 9.33
C ALA A 137 -12.21 -8.57 9.31
N ARG A 138 -11.15 -8.10 8.64
CA ARG A 138 -10.88 -6.66 8.52
C ARG A 138 -12.02 -6.00 7.75
N LYS A 139 -12.50 -4.88 8.29
CA LYS A 139 -13.41 -4.02 7.54
C LYS A 139 -12.64 -3.38 6.40
N PRO A 140 -13.18 -3.37 5.17
CA PRO A 140 -12.68 -2.45 4.16
C PRO A 140 -12.82 -1.02 4.72
N LYS A 141 -11.95 -0.09 4.28
CA LYS A 141 -12.16 1.33 4.58
C LYS A 141 -13.58 1.67 4.11
N THR A 142 -14.46 1.95 5.06
CA THR A 142 -15.83 2.37 4.76
C THR A 142 -15.71 3.58 3.85
N ALA A 143 -16.28 3.50 2.64
CA ALA A 143 -16.45 4.70 1.84
C ALA A 143 -17.32 5.65 2.69
N GLU A 144 -16.76 6.79 3.06
CA GLU A 144 -17.53 7.89 3.64
C GLU A 144 -18.77 8.13 2.80
N ARG A 145 -19.82 8.70 3.41
CA ARG A 145 -21.09 8.93 2.73
C ARG A 145 -20.84 9.85 1.53
N GLU A 146 -20.73 9.25 0.34
CA GLU A 146 -20.36 9.98 -0.88
C GLU A 146 -21.37 11.08 -1.16
N LEU A 147 -20.88 12.29 -1.40
CA LEU A 147 -21.73 13.45 -1.67
C LEU A 147 -22.55 13.28 -2.94
N LEU A 148 -22.04 12.52 -3.90
CA LEU A 148 -22.67 12.25 -5.18
C LEU A 148 -22.47 10.77 -5.55
N LEU A 149 -23.56 10.07 -5.84
CA LEU A 149 -23.54 8.70 -6.35
C LEU A 149 -23.84 8.70 -7.85
N ARG A 150 -23.10 7.89 -8.61
CA ARG A 150 -23.41 7.56 -10.00
C ARG A 150 -23.72 6.08 -10.17
N TYR A 151 -24.69 5.78 -11.03
CA TYR A 151 -25.05 4.42 -11.37
C TYR A 151 -25.41 4.31 -12.84
N GLU A 152 -24.71 3.43 -13.54
CA GLU A 152 -24.95 3.14 -14.95
C GLU A 152 -25.73 1.82 -15.07
N HIS A 153 -26.82 1.85 -15.83
CA HIS A 153 -27.70 0.70 -16.05
C HIS A 153 -28.16 0.65 -17.49
N LEU A 154 -28.23 -0.55 -18.06
CA LEU A 154 -28.86 -0.78 -19.37
C LEU A 154 -30.35 -0.97 -19.17
N ASN A 155 -31.18 -0.22 -19.88
CA ASN A 155 -32.61 -0.50 -19.89
C ASN A 155 -32.94 -1.78 -20.68
N HIS A 156 -34.22 -2.16 -20.73
CA HIS A 156 -34.69 -3.34 -21.48
C HIS A 156 -34.36 -3.33 -22.98
N ALA A 157 -34.03 -2.16 -23.55
CA ALA A 157 -33.62 -2.00 -24.94
C ALA A 157 -32.08 -1.91 -25.11
N ASN A 158 -31.31 -2.31 -24.09
CA ASN A 158 -29.83 -2.21 -24.04
C ASN A 158 -29.28 -0.79 -24.23
N VAL A 159 -30.06 0.23 -23.91
CA VAL A 159 -29.60 1.62 -23.94
C VAL A 159 -29.03 2.00 -22.57
N PRO A 160 -27.80 2.53 -22.50
CA PRO A 160 -27.22 2.98 -21.24
C PRO A 160 -27.98 4.18 -20.67
N LYS A 161 -28.27 4.10 -19.37
CA LYS A 161 -28.87 5.15 -18.55
C LYS A 161 -27.95 5.44 -17.39
N LEU A 162 -27.75 6.73 -17.12
CA LEU A 162 -26.98 7.23 -15.99
C LEU A 162 -27.95 7.81 -14.97
N PHE A 163 -27.87 7.31 -13.74
CA PHE A 163 -28.53 7.88 -12.58
C PHE A 163 -27.50 8.61 -11.73
N LEU A 164 -27.84 9.82 -11.30
CA LEU A 164 -27.03 10.66 -10.42
C LEU A 164 -27.90 11.11 -9.25
N ALA A 165 -27.38 10.98 -8.03
CA ALA A 165 -28.06 11.44 -6.82
C ALA A 165 -27.07 12.04 -5.84
N ALA A 166 -27.39 13.22 -5.32
CA ALA A 166 -26.58 13.90 -4.31
C ALA A 166 -27.12 13.60 -2.90
N VAL A 167 -26.25 13.64 -1.91
CA VAL A 167 -26.67 13.55 -0.51
C VAL A 167 -27.57 14.73 -0.17
N ALA A 168 -28.63 14.48 0.59
CA ALA A 168 -29.50 15.55 1.08
C ALA A 168 -28.69 16.51 1.97
N GLY A 169 -28.90 17.81 1.78
CA GLY A 169 -28.28 18.84 2.62
C GLY A 169 -28.73 18.77 4.09
N PRO A 170 -28.00 19.41 5.01
CA PRO A 170 -28.33 19.43 6.43
C PRO A 170 -29.77 19.90 6.67
N GLY A 171 -30.53 19.17 7.50
CA GLY A 171 -31.92 19.51 7.84
C GLY A 171 -32.97 19.15 6.78
N LYS A 172 -32.58 18.57 5.64
CA LYS A 172 -33.52 18.05 4.63
C LYS A 172 -33.83 16.57 4.85
N SER A 173 -35.02 16.14 4.42
CA SER A 173 -35.37 14.71 4.37
C SER A 173 -34.43 13.96 3.42
N ARG A 174 -34.23 12.67 3.69
CA ARG A 174 -33.37 11.81 2.85
C ARG A 174 -33.92 11.73 1.43
N ASP A 175 -33.04 11.86 0.45
CA ASP A 175 -33.38 11.65 -0.96
C ASP A 175 -33.57 10.14 -1.23
N VAL A 176 -34.74 9.77 -1.72
CA VAL A 176 -35.12 8.39 -2.03
C VAL A 176 -34.23 7.80 -3.11
N LEU A 177 -33.89 8.57 -4.15
CA LEU A 177 -33.02 8.12 -5.23
C LEU A 177 -31.61 7.87 -4.69
N TYR A 178 -31.11 8.76 -3.83
CA TYR A 178 -29.81 8.58 -3.19
C TYR A 178 -29.74 7.28 -2.37
N GLU A 179 -30.73 7.02 -1.52
CA GLU A 179 -30.73 5.81 -0.70
C GLU A 179 -30.92 4.54 -1.55
N LEU A 180 -31.68 4.60 -2.65
CA LEU A 180 -31.76 3.52 -3.64
C LEU A 180 -30.39 3.23 -4.28
N LEU A 181 -29.70 4.24 -4.82
CA LEU A 181 -28.38 4.07 -5.44
C LEU A 181 -27.34 3.57 -4.44
N ARG A 182 -27.44 4.02 -3.19
CA ARG A 182 -26.59 3.54 -2.10
C ARG A 182 -26.82 2.06 -1.81
N HIS A 183 -28.08 1.63 -1.73
CA HIS A 183 -28.43 0.22 -1.55
C HIS A 183 -27.89 -0.66 -2.68
N GLU A 184 -28.06 -0.22 -3.93
CA GLU A 184 -27.51 -0.88 -5.11
C GLU A 184 -25.99 -1.02 -5.05
N LYS A 185 -25.29 0.07 -4.66
CA LYS A 185 -23.83 0.07 -4.53
C LYS A 185 -23.35 -0.90 -3.46
N LEU A 186 -23.99 -0.92 -2.29
CA LEU A 186 -23.64 -1.83 -1.19
C LEU A 186 -23.88 -3.29 -1.60
N THR A 187 -24.97 -3.56 -2.31
CA THR A 187 -25.27 -4.89 -2.86
C THR A 187 -24.18 -5.35 -3.84
N LYS A 188 -23.80 -4.50 -4.80
CA LYS A 188 -22.70 -4.78 -5.75
C LYS A 188 -21.37 -5.02 -5.03
N SER A 189 -21.05 -4.22 -4.01
CA SER A 189 -19.84 -4.40 -3.21
C SER A 189 -19.83 -5.75 -2.48
N LYS A 190 -20.97 -6.19 -1.92
CA LYS A 190 -21.07 -7.51 -1.28
C LYS A 190 -20.86 -8.67 -2.27
N LEU A 191 -21.41 -8.56 -3.48
CA LEU A 191 -21.17 -9.53 -4.55
C LEU A 191 -19.71 -9.55 -4.97
N GLU A 192 -19.06 -8.38 -5.06
CA GLU A 192 -17.64 -8.30 -5.38
C GLU A 192 -16.76 -8.89 -4.27
N HIS A 193 -17.08 -8.69 -2.99
CA HIS A 193 -16.37 -9.38 -1.90
C HIS A 193 -16.45 -10.90 -2.01
N THR A 194 -17.61 -11.43 -2.40
CA THR A 194 -17.79 -12.87 -2.65
C THR A 194 -16.90 -13.33 -3.81
N ARG A 195 -16.85 -12.55 -4.89
CA ARG A 195 -15.95 -12.82 -6.02
C ARG A 195 -14.48 -12.77 -5.62
N LEU A 196 -14.06 -11.80 -4.81
CA LEU A 196 -12.69 -11.70 -4.32
C LEU A 196 -12.31 -12.88 -3.44
N MET A 197 -13.20 -13.31 -2.55
CA MET A 197 -13.00 -14.51 -1.74
C MET A 197 -12.82 -15.75 -2.64
N TYR A 198 -13.68 -15.91 -3.65
CA TYR A 198 -13.56 -16.98 -4.64
C TYR A 198 -12.23 -16.93 -5.40
N ILE A 199 -11.83 -15.76 -5.90
CA ILE A 199 -10.55 -15.59 -6.61
C ILE A 199 -9.40 -16.00 -5.70
N GLY A 200 -9.33 -15.46 -4.48
CA GLY A 200 -8.26 -15.72 -3.53
C GLY A 200 -8.12 -17.19 -3.18
N VAL A 201 -9.24 -17.86 -2.85
CA VAL A 201 -9.26 -19.28 -2.51
C VAL A 201 -8.85 -20.16 -3.70
N THR A 202 -9.34 -19.85 -4.90
CA THR A 202 -9.05 -20.64 -6.11
C THR A 202 -7.65 -20.41 -6.70
N ARG A 203 -6.82 -19.54 -6.10
CA ARG A 203 -5.41 -19.44 -6.49
C ARG A 203 -4.58 -20.61 -5.96
N ALA A 204 -5.07 -21.32 -4.94
CA ALA A 204 -4.37 -22.44 -4.31
C ALA A 204 -4.52 -23.74 -5.10
N ILE A 205 -3.40 -24.44 -5.33
CA ILE A 205 -3.38 -25.78 -5.93
C ILE A 205 -3.48 -26.85 -4.84
N LYS A 206 -2.70 -26.73 -3.76
CA LYS A 206 -2.60 -27.76 -2.70
C LYS A 206 -3.34 -27.37 -1.43
N SER A 207 -3.10 -26.16 -0.89
CA SER A 207 -3.81 -25.73 0.32
C SER A 207 -4.03 -24.22 0.40
N VAL A 208 -5.11 -23.86 1.10
CA VAL A 208 -5.48 -22.49 1.43
C VAL A 208 -5.58 -22.33 2.94
N TYR A 209 -4.97 -21.28 3.46
CA TYR A 209 -5.03 -20.91 4.88
C TYR A 209 -5.80 -19.61 5.02
N LEU A 210 -6.91 -19.65 5.75
CA LEU A 210 -7.78 -18.51 5.98
C LEU A 210 -7.60 -18.06 7.43
N SER A 211 -7.23 -16.80 7.67
CA SER A 211 -7.10 -16.29 9.04
C SER A 211 -7.88 -14.99 9.26
N ALA A 212 -8.44 -14.87 10.45
CA ALA A 212 -9.26 -13.74 10.86
C ALA A 212 -9.13 -13.52 12.36
N VAL A 213 -9.32 -12.28 12.79
CA VAL A 213 -9.40 -11.91 14.19
C VAL A 213 -10.81 -11.39 14.45
N LEU A 214 -11.53 -12.07 15.33
CA LEU A 214 -12.88 -11.72 15.73
C LEU A 214 -12.88 -11.27 17.19
N LYS A 215 -13.84 -10.40 17.54
CA LYS A 215 -14.07 -10.06 18.93
C LYS A 215 -14.83 -11.19 19.61
N GLN A 216 -14.47 -11.47 20.85
CA GLN A 216 -15.20 -12.37 21.73
C GLN A 216 -15.90 -11.52 22.79
N GLU A 217 -17.18 -11.78 23.00
CA GLU A 217 -17.99 -11.20 24.08
C GLU A 217 -18.44 -12.32 25.02
N ASP A 218 -18.98 -11.96 26.20
CA ASP A 218 -19.43 -12.93 27.21
C ASP A 218 -20.50 -13.91 26.68
N THR A 219 -21.20 -13.52 25.62
CA THR A 219 -22.24 -14.32 24.95
C THR A 219 -21.71 -15.23 23.84
N GLY A 220 -20.41 -15.18 23.54
CA GLY A 220 -19.74 -16.00 22.54
C GLY A 220 -19.02 -15.20 21.45
N LEU A 221 -18.72 -15.88 20.35
CA LEU A 221 -17.99 -15.30 19.22
C LEU A 221 -18.89 -14.33 18.44
N VAL A 222 -18.42 -13.09 18.25
CA VAL A 222 -19.16 -12.09 17.49
C VAL A 222 -19.09 -12.40 15.99
N ASN A 223 -20.21 -12.26 15.29
CA ASN A 223 -20.25 -12.42 13.84
C ASN A 223 -19.31 -11.41 13.15
N PRO A 224 -18.65 -11.80 12.04
CA PRO A 224 -17.84 -10.87 11.26
C PRO A 224 -18.68 -9.71 10.74
N ASP A 225 -18.02 -8.59 10.50
CA ASP A 225 -18.65 -7.45 9.85
C ASP A 225 -19.21 -7.84 8.48
N THR A 226 -20.42 -7.37 8.16
CA THR A 226 -21.16 -7.73 6.94
C THR A 226 -20.48 -7.27 5.65
N HIS A 227 -19.50 -6.37 5.73
CA HIS A 227 -18.68 -5.92 4.60
C HIS A 227 -17.29 -6.54 4.58
N SER A 228 -16.94 -7.39 5.56
CA SER A 228 -15.67 -8.13 5.55
C SER A 228 -15.70 -9.30 4.57
N LEU A 229 -14.53 -9.73 4.11
CA LEU A 229 -14.39 -10.91 3.26
C LEU A 229 -14.91 -12.18 3.97
N LEU A 230 -14.66 -12.30 5.28
CA LEU A 230 -15.09 -13.45 6.07
C LEU A 230 -16.61 -13.64 6.06
N SER A 231 -17.38 -12.55 6.01
CA SER A 231 -18.85 -12.62 6.00
C SER A 231 -19.42 -13.41 4.82
N SER A 232 -18.70 -13.46 3.69
CA SER A 232 -19.15 -14.18 2.48
C SER A 232 -19.20 -15.70 2.65
N VAL A 233 -18.41 -16.24 3.58
CA VAL A 233 -18.30 -17.69 3.85
C VAL A 233 -18.66 -18.06 5.29
N TRP A 234 -19.04 -17.08 6.12
CA TRP A 234 -19.20 -17.28 7.56
C TRP A 234 -20.26 -18.31 7.93
N SER A 235 -21.42 -18.29 7.26
CA SER A 235 -22.47 -19.29 7.49
C SER A 235 -21.97 -20.70 7.16
N ALA A 236 -21.35 -20.87 6.00
CA ALA A 236 -20.78 -22.15 5.57
C ALA A 236 -19.69 -22.64 6.53
N ILE A 237 -18.85 -21.75 7.05
CA ILE A 237 -17.83 -22.05 8.07
C ILE A 237 -18.45 -22.50 9.38
N ARG A 238 -19.55 -21.88 9.80
CA ARG A 238 -20.25 -22.26 11.04
C ARG A 238 -20.97 -23.59 10.92
N ASP A 239 -21.53 -23.88 9.75
CA ASP A 239 -22.29 -25.10 9.50
C ASP A 239 -21.36 -26.29 9.20
N ALA A 240 -20.21 -26.01 8.59
CA ALA A 240 -19.19 -27.01 8.32
C ALA A 240 -18.34 -27.27 9.57
N LYS A 241 -18.25 -28.52 10.01
CA LYS A 241 -17.26 -28.99 11.01
C LYS A 241 -15.81 -29.00 10.47
N LEU A 242 -15.51 -28.17 9.48
CA LEU A 242 -14.25 -28.16 8.71
C LEU A 242 -13.29 -27.05 9.17
N VAL A 243 -13.62 -26.31 10.22
CA VAL A 243 -12.83 -25.17 10.69
C VAL A 243 -12.35 -25.41 12.11
N GLU A 244 -11.03 -25.40 12.27
CA GLU A 244 -10.38 -25.36 13.57
C GLU A 244 -10.26 -23.90 14.01
N PHE A 245 -10.89 -23.56 15.14
CA PHE A 245 -10.73 -22.25 15.76
C PHE A 245 -9.52 -22.30 16.69
N ILE A 246 -8.42 -21.70 16.25
CA ILE A 246 -7.24 -21.52 17.09
C ILE A 246 -7.48 -20.29 17.96
N LEU A 247 -7.73 -20.49 19.25
CA LEU A 247 -7.79 -19.41 20.23
C LEU A 247 -6.37 -18.91 20.48
N ALA A 248 -6.09 -17.67 20.08
CA ALA A 248 -4.84 -16.99 20.42
C ALA A 248 -4.90 -16.45 21.86
N ASP A 249 -5.17 -17.32 22.83
CA ASP A 249 -4.80 -17.03 24.21
C ASP A 249 -3.28 -17.21 24.28
N GLY A 250 -2.56 -16.24 24.82
CA GLY A 250 -1.09 -16.26 24.97
C GLY A 250 -0.53 -17.36 25.89
N LYS A 251 -1.24 -18.47 26.08
CA LYS A 251 -0.76 -19.70 26.69
C LYS A 251 -0.48 -20.71 25.59
N SER A 252 0.80 -20.91 25.31
CA SER A 252 1.31 -21.97 24.45
C SER A 252 0.78 -23.33 24.92
N ASN A 253 -0.14 -23.93 24.16
CA ASN A 253 -0.44 -25.34 24.28
C ASN A 253 0.47 -26.10 23.30
N GLU A 254 1.40 -26.89 23.84
CA GLU A 254 2.40 -27.67 23.10
C GLU A 254 1.82 -28.84 22.25
N ASN A 255 0.51 -28.90 22.01
CA ASN A 255 -0.14 -30.03 21.34
C ASN A 255 -0.93 -29.66 20.07
N VAL A 256 -0.39 -28.83 19.19
CA VAL A 256 -1.05 -28.49 17.90
C VAL A 256 -0.43 -29.21 16.69
N MET A 257 0.41 -30.24 16.92
CA MET A 257 1.00 -31.04 15.85
C MET A 257 0.72 -32.54 15.98
N GLU A 258 -0.52 -32.95 16.21
CA GLU A 258 -0.93 -34.34 15.92
C GLU A 258 -2.22 -34.42 15.08
N ARG A 259 -1.98 -34.62 13.77
CA ARG A 259 -2.78 -35.36 12.78
C ARG A 259 -4.31 -35.36 12.93
N MET A 260 -4.99 -34.82 11.92
CA MET A 260 -6.08 -35.55 11.24
C MET A 260 -5.99 -35.36 9.72
N SER A 261 -6.08 -36.49 9.00
CA SER A 261 -6.13 -36.58 7.55
C SER A 261 -7.23 -35.69 6.99
N ILE A 262 -6.85 -34.63 6.29
CA ILE A 262 -7.78 -33.69 5.67
C ILE A 262 -8.30 -34.37 4.39
N THR A 263 -9.58 -34.74 4.37
CA THR A 263 -10.23 -35.17 3.14
C THR A 263 -10.24 -33.97 2.18
N PRO A 264 -9.64 -34.06 0.98
CA PRO A 264 -9.61 -32.94 0.06
C PRO A 264 -11.04 -32.58 -0.36
N LEU A 265 -11.33 -31.28 -0.45
CA LEU A 265 -12.51 -30.79 -1.16
C LEU A 265 -12.43 -31.31 -2.60
N GLN A 266 -13.18 -32.38 -2.90
CA GLN A 266 -13.31 -32.86 -4.28
C GLN A 266 -13.96 -31.74 -5.09
N ARG A 267 -13.28 -31.34 -6.18
CA ARG A 267 -13.78 -30.32 -7.11
C ARG A 267 -15.23 -30.65 -7.49
N PRO A 268 -16.15 -29.68 -7.54
CA PRO A 268 -17.43 -29.91 -8.21
C PRO A 268 -17.12 -30.28 -9.66
N ILE A 269 -17.70 -31.41 -10.09
CA ILE A 269 -17.70 -31.85 -11.48
C ILE A 269 -18.34 -30.72 -12.29
N VAL A 270 -17.58 -30.15 -13.21
CA VAL A 270 -18.09 -29.21 -14.21
C VAL A 270 -18.87 -30.03 -15.23
N LEU A 271 -20.16 -29.76 -15.39
CA LEU A 271 -20.95 -30.15 -16.55
C LEU A 271 -20.61 -29.24 -17.73
#